data_AF-A0A103V0P5-F1
#
_entry.id   AF-A0A103V0P5-F1
#
_cell.length_a   1.000
_cell.length_b   1.000
_cell.length_c   1.000
_cell.angle_alpha   90.00
_cell.angle_beta   90.00
_cell.angle_gamma   90.00
#
_symmetry.space_group_name_H-M   'P 1'
#
loop_
_entity.id
_entity.type
_entity.pdbx_description
1 polymer ?
#
loop_
_entity_poly.entity_id
_entity_poly.type
_entity_poly.pdbx_seq_one_letter_code
_entity_poly.pdbx_strand_id
1 'polypeptide(L)'
;MTRGLTQVLKRLPHLETLHLVNISIHSDDIEVIGRSCPQLKSFMKKTHYIEYGADALAIANNMAALHHLQLFGCAIPDDCLHPILHGCPHLESFDICGCFYLLLDGNLEEMCIERIKDFKFMLYNLPIDKYEFSDIDLYDYKDCDSSAMDLSDYEDYEFSGSSAISAEEDSDYYFL
;
A
#
# COMPACT_ATOMS: atom_id res chain seq x y z
N MET A 1 -10.11 16.34 -15.97
CA MET A 1 -8.74 16.90 -15.94
C MET A 1 -7.73 15.99 -16.63
N THR A 2 -7.88 14.67 -16.51
CA THR A 2 -6.96 13.63 -17.01
C THR A 2 -6.71 13.61 -18.52
N ARG A 3 -7.67 14.04 -19.35
CA ARG A 3 -7.52 14.12 -20.82
C ARG A 3 -6.35 14.98 -21.29
N GLY A 4 -6.03 16.06 -20.57
CA GLY A 4 -4.89 16.91 -20.90
C GLY A 4 -3.55 16.21 -20.64
N LEU A 5 -3.42 15.55 -19.49
CA LEU A 5 -2.23 14.80 -19.09
C LEU A 5 -1.94 13.66 -20.09
N THR A 6 -2.94 12.83 -20.37
CA THR A 6 -2.77 11.69 -21.30
C THR A 6 -2.39 12.14 -22.71
N GLN A 7 -2.89 13.29 -23.17
CA GLN A 7 -2.53 13.83 -24.48
C GLN A 7 -1.08 14.36 -24.55
N VAL A 8 -0.55 14.87 -23.45
CA VAL A 8 0.87 15.24 -23.35
C VAL A 8 1.75 14.00 -23.32
N LEU A 9 1.38 12.99 -22.52
CA LEU A 9 2.17 11.76 -22.39
C LEU A 9 2.28 10.97 -23.70
N LYS A 10 1.24 10.99 -24.54
CA LYS A 10 1.29 10.43 -25.90
C LYS A 10 2.39 11.05 -26.79
N ARG A 11 2.89 12.24 -26.46
CA ARG A 11 3.98 12.92 -27.17
C ARG A 11 5.35 12.66 -26.55
N LEU A 12 5.41 11.94 -25.42
CA LEU A 12 6.62 11.67 -24.65
C LEU A 12 6.87 10.15 -24.52
N PRO A 13 7.05 9.40 -25.62
CA PRO A 13 7.19 7.94 -25.57
C PRO A 13 8.47 7.45 -24.87
N HIS A 14 9.43 8.34 -24.65
CA HIS A 14 10.70 8.07 -23.97
C HIS A 14 10.70 8.53 -22.49
N LEU A 15 9.53 8.85 -21.92
CA LEU A 15 9.45 9.24 -20.53
C LEU A 15 9.82 8.06 -19.62
N GLU A 16 10.85 8.24 -18.81
CA GLU A 16 11.31 7.20 -17.87
C GLU A 16 10.75 7.37 -16.46
N THR A 17 10.36 8.58 -16.07
CA THR A 17 9.89 8.90 -14.71
C THR A 17 8.62 9.74 -14.77
N LEU A 18 7.60 9.32 -14.01
CA LEU A 18 6.34 10.05 -13.88
C LEU A 18 5.85 10.02 -12.44
N HIS A 19 5.77 11.20 -11.82
CA HIS A 19 5.22 11.37 -10.48
C HIS A 19 3.92 12.16 -10.55
N LEU A 20 2.87 11.63 -9.93
CA LEU A 20 1.55 12.23 -9.88
C LEU A 20 1.16 12.40 -8.41
N VAL A 21 1.07 13.66 -7.97
CA VAL A 21 0.77 14.00 -6.57
C VAL A 21 -0.52 14.79 -6.52
N ASN A 22 -1.49 14.28 -5.76
CA ASN A 22 -2.79 14.91 -5.57
C ASN A 22 -3.57 15.13 -6.89
N ILE A 23 -3.38 14.21 -7.85
CA ILE A 23 -4.09 14.18 -9.13
C ILE A 23 -5.05 13.00 -9.10
N SER A 24 -6.34 13.28 -9.30
CA SER A 24 -7.35 12.24 -9.51
C SER A 24 -7.21 11.67 -10.91
N ILE A 25 -6.65 10.45 -10.99
CA ILE A 25 -6.60 9.61 -12.19
C ILE A 25 -7.15 8.23 -11.81
N HIS A 26 -7.83 7.56 -12.73
CA HIS A 26 -8.35 6.22 -12.53
C HIS A 26 -7.56 5.18 -13.34
N SER A 27 -7.87 3.90 -13.14
CA SER A 27 -7.25 2.78 -13.86
C SER A 27 -7.17 2.97 -15.38
N ASP A 28 -8.22 3.50 -16.02
CA ASP A 28 -8.24 3.76 -17.46
C ASP A 28 -7.17 4.76 -17.89
N ASP A 29 -6.93 5.80 -17.07
CA ASP A 29 -5.88 6.78 -17.33
C ASP A 29 -4.50 6.14 -17.14
N ILE A 30 -4.33 5.28 -16.13
CA ILE A 30 -3.09 4.52 -15.90
C ILE A 30 -2.77 3.60 -17.07
N GLU A 31 -3.76 2.91 -17.64
CA GLU A 31 -3.56 2.11 -18.85
C GLU A 31 -3.05 2.96 -20.01
N VAL A 32 -3.67 4.14 -20.21
CA VAL A 32 -3.24 5.07 -21.27
C VAL A 32 -1.83 5.57 -21.01
N ILE A 33 -1.46 5.86 -19.76
CA ILE A 33 -0.10 6.25 -19.37
C ILE A 33 0.89 5.14 -19.73
N GLY A 34 0.65 3.90 -19.29
CA GLY A 34 1.55 2.77 -19.55
C GLY A 34 1.73 2.48 -21.04
N ARG A 35 0.63 2.54 -21.81
CA ARG A 35 0.69 2.38 -23.28
C ARG A 35 1.39 3.53 -23.99
N SER A 36 1.30 4.75 -23.45
CA SER A 36 1.92 5.94 -24.06
C SER A 36 3.41 6.03 -23.74
N CYS A 37 3.83 5.54 -22.58
CA CYS A 37 5.21 5.62 -22.08
C CYS A 37 5.75 4.20 -21.79
N PRO A 38 6.03 3.37 -22.80
CA PRO A 38 6.42 1.96 -22.61
C PRO A 38 7.80 1.80 -21.96
N GLN A 39 8.60 2.87 -21.86
CA GLN A 39 9.92 2.87 -21.23
C GLN A 39 9.89 3.44 -19.80
N LEU A 40 8.70 3.59 -19.21
CA LEU A 40 8.57 4.12 -17.86
C LEU A 40 9.23 3.18 -16.84
N LYS A 41 10.27 3.68 -16.17
CA LYS A 41 11.05 2.96 -15.15
C LYS A 41 10.64 3.33 -13.74
N SER A 42 10.16 4.55 -13.52
CA SER A 42 9.71 5.02 -12.21
C SER A 42 8.31 5.63 -12.30
N PHE A 43 7.40 5.13 -11.47
CA PHE A 43 6.04 5.63 -11.35
C PHE A 43 5.69 5.87 -9.89
N MET A 44 5.30 7.10 -9.57
CA MET A 44 4.77 7.47 -8.26
C MET A 44 3.35 8.00 -8.42
N LYS A 45 2.42 7.47 -7.64
CA LYS A 45 1.07 8.00 -7.50
C LYS A 45 0.75 8.22 -6.03
N LYS A 46 0.52 9.48 -5.65
CA LYS A 46 0.05 9.88 -4.32
C LYS A 46 -1.35 10.47 -4.43
N THR A 47 -2.32 9.81 -3.81
CA THR A 47 -3.73 10.23 -3.79
C THR A 47 -4.26 10.24 -2.36
N HIS A 48 -5.29 11.06 -2.11
CA HIS A 48 -6.04 11.05 -0.84
C HIS A 48 -7.33 10.24 -0.95
N TYR A 49 -7.63 9.69 -2.12
CA TYR A 49 -8.80 8.88 -2.37
C TYR A 49 -8.44 7.41 -2.35
N ILE A 50 -9.17 6.64 -1.54
CA ILE A 50 -9.02 5.19 -1.47
C ILE A 50 -9.52 4.59 -2.79
N GLU A 51 -8.59 4.22 -3.67
CA GLU A 51 -8.88 3.48 -4.90
C GLU A 51 -8.50 2.01 -4.71
N TYR A 52 -9.43 1.12 -5.08
CA TYR A 52 -9.35 -0.32 -4.86
C TYR A 52 -8.84 -1.02 -6.12
N GLY A 53 -7.69 -1.69 -6.03
CA GLY A 53 -7.20 -2.79 -6.90
C GLY A 53 -7.07 -2.60 -8.43
N ALA A 54 -7.95 -1.87 -9.09
CA ALA A 54 -7.97 -1.66 -10.54
C ALA A 54 -6.70 -0.94 -11.04
N ASP A 55 -6.17 -0.02 -10.25
CA ASP A 55 -4.91 0.67 -10.54
C ASP A 55 -3.73 -0.30 -10.56
N ALA A 56 -3.66 -1.21 -9.58
CA ALA A 56 -2.62 -2.23 -9.50
C ALA A 56 -2.63 -3.13 -10.74
N LEU A 57 -3.82 -3.56 -11.17
CA LEU A 57 -3.99 -4.34 -12.41
C LEU A 57 -3.58 -3.55 -13.65
N ALA A 58 -3.98 -2.27 -13.74
CA ALA A 58 -3.61 -1.42 -14.87
C ALA A 58 -2.09 -1.21 -14.96
N ILE A 59 -1.41 -1.03 -13.82
CA ILE A 59 0.06 -0.94 -13.74
C ILE A 59 0.68 -2.26 -14.20
N ALA A 60 0.29 -3.37 -13.58
CA ALA A 60 0.81 -4.71 -13.89
C ALA A 60 0.72 -5.04 -15.39
N ASN A 61 -0.39 -4.69 -16.03
CA ASN A 61 -0.63 -5.04 -17.43
C ASN A 61 0.05 -4.11 -18.44
N ASN A 62 0.38 -2.87 -18.07
CA ASN A 62 0.79 -1.85 -19.04
C ASN A 62 2.17 -1.23 -18.75
N MET A 63 2.82 -1.53 -17.61
CA MET A 63 4.06 -0.89 -17.17
C MET A 63 5.17 -1.90 -16.84
N ALA A 64 5.38 -2.90 -17.69
CA ALA A 64 6.34 -3.98 -17.46
C ALA A 64 7.83 -3.54 -17.34
N ALA A 65 8.16 -2.32 -17.79
CA ALA A 65 9.50 -1.75 -17.69
C ALA A 65 9.80 -1.09 -16.33
N LEU A 66 8.86 -1.11 -15.38
CA LEU A 66 9.04 -0.48 -14.07
C LEU A 66 10.15 -1.14 -13.26
N HIS A 67 10.96 -0.28 -12.66
CA HIS A 67 11.99 -0.59 -11.67
C HIS A 67 11.63 -0.01 -10.30
N HIS A 68 10.90 1.11 -10.27
CA HIS A 68 10.48 1.78 -9.04
C HIS A 68 8.99 2.09 -9.09
N LEU A 69 8.24 1.62 -8.10
CA LEU A 69 6.81 1.88 -7.96
C LEU A 69 6.52 2.43 -6.57
N GLN A 70 5.84 3.56 -6.49
CA GLN A 70 5.39 4.12 -5.22
C GLN A 70 3.90 4.46 -5.30
N LEU A 71 3.10 3.85 -4.42
CA LEU A 71 1.67 4.05 -4.34
C LEU A 71 1.31 4.50 -2.92
N PHE A 72 0.80 5.73 -2.77
CA PHE A 72 0.40 6.29 -1.48
C PHE A 72 -1.10 6.53 -1.44
N GLY A 73 -1.72 6.19 -0.30
CA GLY A 73 -3.14 6.42 -0.05
C GLY A 73 -4.09 5.50 -0.82
N CYS A 74 -3.62 4.30 -1.21
CA CYS A 74 -4.41 3.30 -1.91
C CYS A 74 -4.95 2.22 -0.95
N ALA A 75 -6.03 1.52 -1.34
CA ALA A 75 -6.39 0.24 -0.73
C ALA A 75 -5.98 -0.87 -1.70
N ILE A 76 -4.90 -1.57 -1.36
CA ILE A 76 -4.35 -2.64 -2.17
C ILE A 76 -4.62 -3.94 -1.42
N PRO A 77 -5.69 -4.69 -1.76
CA PRO A 77 -5.87 -6.02 -1.21
C PRO A 77 -4.77 -6.95 -1.74
N ASP A 78 -4.48 -8.02 -1.02
CA ASP A 78 -3.41 -8.98 -1.32
C ASP A 78 -3.48 -9.52 -2.76
N ASP A 79 -4.69 -9.79 -3.22
CA ASP A 79 -4.99 -10.24 -4.60
C ASP A 79 -4.48 -9.29 -5.68
N CYS A 80 -4.24 -8.02 -5.35
CA CYS A 80 -3.74 -7.01 -6.28
C CYS A 80 -2.22 -6.88 -6.29
N LEU A 81 -1.51 -7.39 -5.28
CA LEU A 81 -0.04 -7.44 -5.28
C LEU A 81 0.49 -8.50 -6.23
N HIS A 82 -0.16 -9.67 -6.29
CA HIS A 82 0.23 -10.75 -7.21
C HIS A 82 0.37 -10.27 -8.67
N PRO A 83 -0.64 -9.58 -9.26
CA PRO A 83 -0.50 -8.97 -10.57
C PRO A 83 0.72 -8.06 -10.72
N ILE A 84 1.01 -7.19 -9.75
CA ILE A 84 2.17 -6.28 -9.81
C ILE A 84 3.47 -7.08 -9.84
N LEU A 85 3.62 -8.06 -8.95
CA LEU A 85 4.82 -8.90 -8.89
C LEU A 85 5.03 -9.64 -10.21
N HIS A 86 3.97 -10.16 -10.84
CA HIS A 86 4.09 -10.89 -12.10
C HIS A 86 4.22 -9.97 -13.34
N GLY A 87 3.53 -8.83 -13.34
CA GLY A 87 3.45 -7.91 -14.48
C GLY A 87 4.63 -6.94 -14.58
N CYS A 88 5.31 -6.66 -13.47
CA CYS A 88 6.49 -5.80 -13.40
C CYS A 88 7.75 -6.65 -13.08
N PRO A 89 8.34 -7.35 -14.07
CA PRO A 89 9.45 -8.27 -13.84
C PRO A 89 10.76 -7.63 -13.41
N HIS A 90 10.92 -6.32 -13.64
CA HIS A 90 12.14 -5.57 -13.33
C HIS A 90 12.02 -4.73 -12.05
N LEU A 91 10.95 -4.90 -11.29
CA LEU A 91 10.67 -4.08 -10.12
C LEU A 91 11.72 -4.32 -9.02
N GLU A 92 12.46 -3.28 -8.67
CA GLU A 92 13.52 -3.31 -7.66
C GLU A 92 13.12 -2.60 -6.36
N SER A 93 12.29 -1.56 -6.47
CA SER A 93 11.75 -0.80 -5.33
C SER A 93 10.23 -0.72 -5.44
N PHE A 94 9.56 -1.04 -4.35
CA PHE A 94 8.11 -0.97 -4.25
C PHE A 94 7.70 -0.43 -2.89
N ASP A 95 7.09 0.74 -2.91
CA ASP A 95 6.68 1.47 -1.73
C ASP A 95 5.16 1.62 -1.72
N ILE A 96 4.53 1.05 -0.70
CA ILE A 96 3.09 1.15 -0.44
C ILE A 96 2.82 1.74 0.95
N CYS A 97 3.75 2.53 1.48
CA CYS A 97 3.55 3.25 2.73
C CYS A 97 2.29 4.12 2.66
N GLY A 98 1.54 4.17 3.76
CA GLY A 98 0.25 4.89 3.81
C GLY A 98 -0.87 4.28 2.96
N CYS A 99 -0.71 3.05 2.45
CA CYS A 99 -1.84 2.24 1.98
C CYS A 99 -2.53 1.53 3.15
N PHE A 100 -3.86 1.47 3.10
CA PHE A 100 -4.71 0.90 4.14
C PHE A 100 -5.30 -0.44 3.71
N TYR A 101 -5.71 -1.28 4.66
CA TYR A 101 -6.35 -2.58 4.43
C TYR A 101 -5.48 -3.61 3.68
N LEU A 102 -4.17 -3.47 3.79
CA LEU A 102 -3.27 -4.53 3.35
C LEU A 102 -3.24 -5.58 4.47
N LEU A 103 -3.44 -6.85 4.14
CA LEU A 103 -3.31 -7.95 5.09
C LEU A 103 -2.32 -8.93 4.48
N LEU A 104 -1.04 -8.55 4.45
CA LEU A 104 0.01 -9.40 3.90
C LEU A 104 -0.02 -10.77 4.61
N ASP A 105 -0.60 -11.77 3.95
CA ASP A 105 -0.45 -13.15 4.36
C ASP A 105 1.02 -13.52 4.14
N GLY A 106 1.57 -14.37 5.03
CA GLY A 106 3.02 -14.60 5.14
C GLY A 106 3.68 -15.01 3.83
N ASN A 107 2.97 -15.76 2.97
CA ASN A 107 3.49 -16.15 1.67
C ASN A 107 3.68 -14.93 0.73
N LEU A 108 2.73 -14.00 0.71
CA LEU A 108 2.80 -12.82 -0.14
C LEU A 108 3.87 -11.83 0.35
N GLU A 109 4.02 -11.71 1.66
CA GLU A 109 5.08 -10.95 2.30
C GLU A 109 6.47 -11.50 1.94
N GLU A 110 6.69 -12.80 2.16
CA GLU A 110 7.92 -13.50 1.79
C GLU A 110 8.24 -13.29 0.30
N MET A 111 7.24 -13.45 -0.58
CA MET A 111 7.40 -13.19 -2.01
C MET A 111 7.82 -11.76 -2.33
N CYS A 112 7.30 -10.75 -1.61
CA CYS A 112 7.69 -9.35 -1.84
C CYS A 112 9.12 -9.10 -1.37
N ILE A 113 9.49 -9.60 -0.18
CA ILE A 113 10.84 -9.44 0.39
C ILE A 113 11.90 -10.19 -0.44
N GLU A 114 11.60 -11.40 -0.91
CA GLU A 114 12.52 -12.18 -1.73
C GLU A 114 12.72 -11.57 -3.12
N ARG A 115 11.67 -11.01 -3.72
CA ARG A 115 11.69 -10.52 -5.11
C ARG A 115 12.12 -9.07 -5.24
N ILE A 116 11.78 -8.22 -4.27
CA ILE A 116 11.94 -6.77 -4.34
C ILE A 116 13.02 -6.35 -3.36
N LYS A 117 14.07 -5.69 -3.86
CA LYS A 117 15.23 -5.30 -3.05
C LYS A 117 14.89 -4.25 -2.00
N ASP A 118 14.02 -3.32 -2.35
CA ASP A 118 13.59 -2.19 -1.50
C ASP A 118 12.06 -2.19 -1.41
N PHE A 119 11.52 -3.07 -0.57
CA PHE A 119 10.08 -3.16 -0.32
C PHE A 119 9.73 -2.39 0.97
N LYS A 120 8.75 -1.48 0.88
CA LYS A 120 8.31 -0.64 2.01
C LYS A 120 6.80 -0.69 2.17
N PHE A 121 6.35 -0.96 3.40
CA PHE A 121 4.93 -1.03 3.75
C PHE A 121 4.73 -0.69 5.25
N MET A 122 3.49 -0.36 5.65
CA MET A 122 3.17 0.02 7.04
C MET A 122 2.96 -1.22 7.93
N LEU A 123 3.54 -1.22 9.13
CA LEU A 123 3.49 -2.34 10.10
C LEU A 123 2.09 -2.65 10.67
N TYR A 124 1.16 -1.68 10.72
CA TYR A 124 -0.22 -1.92 11.20
C TYR A 124 -1.03 -2.85 10.28
N ASN A 125 -0.51 -3.14 9.08
CA ASN A 125 -1.08 -4.08 8.12
C ASN A 125 -0.65 -5.54 8.40
N LEU A 126 0.21 -5.77 9.39
CA LEU A 126 0.63 -7.10 9.81
C LEU A 126 -0.17 -7.55 11.03
N PRO A 127 -0.50 -8.86 11.12
CA PRO A 127 -1.06 -9.40 12.34
C PRO A 127 -0.02 -9.29 13.47
N ILE A 128 -0.43 -8.70 14.60
CA ILE A 128 0.43 -8.28 15.74
C ILE A 128 1.21 -9.45 16.35
N ASP A 129 0.80 -10.69 16.09
CA ASP A 129 1.34 -11.91 16.66
C ASP A 129 2.54 -12.52 15.91
N LYS A 130 2.91 -12.01 14.73
CA LYS A 130 3.94 -12.63 13.88
C LYS A 130 5.35 -12.04 13.94
N TYR A 131 5.57 -10.91 14.63
CA TYR A 131 6.88 -10.23 14.60
C TYR A 131 7.51 -10.03 15.99
N GLU A 132 8.67 -10.65 16.20
CA GLU A 132 9.65 -10.15 17.16
C GLU A 132 10.30 -8.90 16.56
N PHE A 133 10.35 -7.81 17.33
CA PHE A 133 10.68 -6.43 16.93
C PHE A 133 12.06 -6.21 16.26
N SER A 134 12.83 -7.25 15.91
CA SER A 134 14.25 -7.13 15.55
C SER A 134 14.59 -7.15 14.06
N ASP A 135 13.70 -7.62 13.17
CA ASP A 135 14.13 -8.00 11.80
C ASP A 135 13.52 -7.15 10.67
N ILE A 136 12.72 -6.14 10.98
CA ILE A 136 12.22 -5.16 10.00
C ILE A 136 12.83 -3.80 10.32
N ASP A 137 13.49 -3.19 9.33
CA ASP A 137 13.89 -1.78 9.39
C ASP A 137 12.64 -0.94 9.68
N LEU A 138 12.51 -0.54 10.94
CA LEU A 138 11.43 0.28 11.49
C LEU A 138 11.42 1.62 10.76
N TYR A 139 10.67 1.71 9.66
CA TYR A 139 10.36 2.99 9.04
C TYR A 139 9.43 3.75 9.99
N ASP A 140 10.05 4.60 10.81
CA ASP A 140 9.39 5.62 11.62
C ASP A 140 8.43 6.39 10.71
N TYR A 141 7.23 6.65 11.21
CA TYR A 141 6.13 7.38 10.55
C TYR A 141 6.55 8.71 9.90
N LYS A 142 7.75 9.19 10.23
CA LYS A 142 8.36 10.44 9.79
C LYS A 142 8.93 10.43 8.36
N ASP A 143 9.23 9.27 7.77
CA ASP A 143 9.80 9.20 6.41
C ASP A 143 8.74 9.03 5.31
N CYS A 144 7.48 8.75 5.68
CA CYS A 144 6.35 8.81 4.77
C CYS A 144 5.91 10.26 4.65
N ASP A 145 6.08 10.89 3.47
CA ASP A 145 5.73 12.29 3.17
C ASP A 145 4.39 12.70 3.84
N SER A 146 4.52 13.45 4.93
CA SER A 146 3.59 13.54 6.08
C SER A 146 2.38 14.43 5.84
N SER A 147 1.67 14.22 4.74
CA SER A 147 0.41 14.91 4.48
C SER A 147 -0.83 14.02 4.70
N ALA A 148 -0.72 12.94 5.47
CA ALA A 148 -1.83 12.06 5.80
C ALA A 148 -2.20 12.18 7.27
N MET A 149 -3.30 12.89 7.51
CA MET A 149 -4.19 12.84 8.68
C MET A 149 -3.54 13.21 10.04
N ASP A 150 -3.74 14.47 10.42
CA ASP A 150 -3.67 14.92 11.81
C ASP A 150 -4.71 14.12 12.62
N LEU A 151 -4.26 13.08 13.32
CA LEU A 151 -5.09 12.23 14.19
C LEU A 151 -5.25 12.84 15.60
N SER A 152 -5.01 14.15 15.78
CA SER A 152 -5.17 14.82 17.07
C SER A 152 -6.63 14.94 17.57
N ASP A 153 -7.62 14.49 16.80
CA ASP A 153 -9.04 14.55 17.17
C ASP A 153 -9.61 13.23 17.77
N TYR A 154 -8.77 12.22 18.06
CA TYR A 154 -9.18 10.98 18.75
C TYR A 154 -8.78 10.96 20.24
N GLU A 155 -8.95 12.07 20.96
CA GLU A 155 -9.02 12.05 22.42
C GLU A 155 -10.45 12.40 22.87
N ASP A 156 -11.31 11.39 22.97
CA ASP A 156 -12.38 11.32 23.98
C ASP A 156 -13.16 10.00 23.82
N TYR A 157 -12.59 8.92 24.36
CA TYR A 157 -13.39 7.82 24.87
C TYR A 157 -12.97 7.58 26.32
N GLU A 158 -13.66 8.24 27.24
CA GLU A 158 -13.59 7.95 28.67
C GLU A 158 -14.02 6.49 28.91
N PHE A 159 -13.03 5.60 29.08
CA PHE A 159 -13.26 4.29 29.65
C PHE A 159 -13.48 4.43 31.16
N SER A 160 -14.71 4.82 31.53
CA SER A 160 -15.21 4.74 32.91
C SER A 160 -15.60 3.29 33.19
N GLY A 161 -14.79 2.62 34.02
CA GLY A 161 -15.13 1.27 34.47
C GLY A 161 -14.00 0.52 35.17
N SER A 162 -13.37 1.13 36.18
CA SER A 162 -12.61 0.35 37.15
C SER A 162 -13.58 -0.47 38.01
N SER A 163 -13.36 -1.78 38.14
CA SER A 163 -13.35 -2.45 39.43
C SER A 163 -12.66 -3.80 39.32
N ALA A 164 -11.61 -3.92 40.11
CA ALA A 164 -10.89 -5.15 40.42
C ALA A 164 -11.84 -6.22 40.98
N ILE A 165 -11.66 -7.47 40.56
CA ILE A 165 -11.94 -8.62 41.44
C ILE A 165 -10.83 -9.66 41.21
N SER A 166 -10.10 -9.90 42.28
CA SER A 166 -9.12 -10.95 42.51
C SER A 166 -9.73 -12.35 42.49
N ALA A 167 -8.88 -13.33 42.19
CA ALA A 167 -9.15 -14.76 42.15
C ALA A 167 -9.97 -15.29 43.34
N GLU A 168 -10.86 -16.26 43.07
CA GLU A 168 -11.12 -17.41 43.94
C GLU A 168 -11.81 -18.53 43.15
N GLU A 169 -11.43 -19.77 43.50
CA GLU A 169 -11.80 -21.05 42.90
C GLU A 169 -13.22 -21.53 43.30
N ASP A 170 -13.68 -22.54 42.54
CA ASP A 170 -14.56 -23.65 42.94
C ASP A 170 -16.11 -23.59 42.88
N SER A 171 -16.60 -24.69 42.30
CA SER A 171 -17.78 -25.49 42.69
C SER A 171 -19.16 -25.19 42.07
N ASP A 172 -19.45 -26.03 41.07
CA ASP A 172 -20.58 -26.98 41.00
C ASP A 172 -21.99 -26.63 40.42
N TYR A 173 -22.25 -27.33 39.29
CA TYR A 173 -23.38 -28.24 38.98
C TYR A 173 -24.85 -27.75 38.73
N TYR A 174 -25.31 -28.04 37.49
CA TYR A 174 -26.63 -28.51 36.96
C TYR A 174 -27.89 -27.63 37.12
N PHE A 175 -28.82 -27.51 36.15
CA PHE A 175 -29.46 -28.44 35.19
C PHE A 175 -29.67 -27.73 33.81
N LEU A 176 -29.74 -28.35 32.63
CA LEU A 176 -30.37 -29.59 32.13
C LEU A 176 -29.51 -30.23 31.02
#